data_AF-A0A920NIX2-F1
#
_entry.id   AF-A0A920NIX2-F1
#
_cell.length_a   1.000
_cell.length_b   1.000
_cell.length_c   1.000
_cell.angle_alpha   90.00
_cell.angle_beta   90.00
_cell.angle_gamma   90.00
#
_symmetry.space_group_name_H-M   'P 1'
#
loop_
_entity.id
_entity.type
_entity.pdbx_description
1 polymer ?
#
loop_
_entity_poly.entity_id
_entity_poly.type
_entity_poly.pdbx_seq_one_letter_code
_entity_poly.pdbx_strand_id
1 'polypeptide(L)'
;MLSWGILAALYAREDTGVGQRVDASHLGSSIWLQGLGVSMSMLTAHKPASETNLTAKPSRDKAYNPISNYYRCKDGRWLMLANLEADRYWPTFAAALGIEGLAKDEKFIDTASRAKNNRS
;
A
#
# COMPACT_ATOMS: atom_id res chain seq x y z
N MET A 1 3.72 -20.33 -8.23
CA MET A 1 4.05 -20.01 -9.65
C MET A 1 4.43 -21.24 -10.48
N LEU A 2 4.92 -22.34 -9.88
CA LEU A 2 5.33 -23.55 -10.63
C LEU A 2 4.23 -24.15 -11.52
N SER A 3 2.98 -24.24 -11.05
CA SER A 3 1.86 -24.76 -11.86
C SER A 3 1.68 -23.98 -13.17
N TRP A 4 1.84 -22.67 -13.14
CA TRP A 4 1.76 -21.81 -14.31
C TRP A 4 2.91 -22.07 -15.29
N GLY A 5 4.14 -22.28 -14.78
CA GLY A 5 5.29 -22.67 -15.59
C GLY A 5 5.13 -24.04 -16.25
N ILE A 6 4.52 -25.01 -15.54
CA ILE A 6 4.21 -26.33 -16.10
C ILE A 6 3.18 -26.21 -17.23
N LEU A 7 2.11 -25.43 -17.04
CA LEU A 7 1.10 -25.21 -18.08
C LEU A 7 1.71 -24.56 -19.33
N ALA A 8 2.57 -23.55 -19.15
CA ALA A 8 3.28 -22.91 -20.26
C ALA A 8 4.20 -23.88 -21.01
N ALA A 9 4.92 -24.75 -20.30
CA ALA A 9 5.78 -25.77 -20.91
C ALA A 9 5.00 -26.85 -21.66
N LEU A 10 3.82 -27.24 -21.15
CA LEU A 10 2.92 -28.17 -21.84
C LEU A 10 2.39 -27.55 -23.15
N TYR A 11 1.99 -26.28 -23.11
CA TYR A 11 1.56 -25.55 -24.30
C TYR A 11 2.69 -25.40 -25.32
N ALA A 12 3.89 -24.99 -24.89
CA ALA A 12 5.05 -24.89 -25.77
C ALA A 12 5.42 -26.23 -26.43
N ARG A 13 5.29 -27.34 -25.69
CA ARG A 13 5.51 -28.69 -26.23
C ARG A 13 4.45 -29.08 -27.25
N GLU A 14 3.19 -28.68 -27.06
CA GLU A 14 2.12 -28.95 -28.02
C GLU A 14 2.39 -28.29 -29.37
N ASP A 15 2.87 -27.04 -29.34
CA ASP A 15 3.20 -26.27 -30.55
C ASP A 15 4.50 -26.72 -31.22
N THR A 16 5.56 -26.95 -30.44
CA THR A 16 6.92 -27.17 -30.97
C THR A 16 7.38 -28.63 -30.96
N GLY A 17 6.67 -29.52 -30.26
CA GLY A 17 7.09 -30.91 -30.02
C GLY A 17 8.22 -31.07 -28.99
N VAL A 18 8.76 -29.97 -28.44
CA VAL A 18 9.94 -29.99 -27.55
C VAL A 18 9.55 -29.69 -26.10
N GLY A 19 9.94 -30.58 -25.17
CA GLY A 19 9.73 -30.37 -23.73
C GLY A 19 10.71 -29.34 -23.14
N GLN A 20 10.32 -28.73 -22.01
CA GLN A 20 11.14 -27.74 -21.31
C GLN A 20 11.39 -28.15 -19.85
N ARG A 21 12.56 -27.83 -19.33
CA ARG A 21 12.85 -27.87 -17.88
C ARG A 21 12.25 -26.62 -17.23
N VAL A 22 11.41 -26.81 -16.22
CA VAL A 22 10.81 -25.71 -15.45
C VAL A 22 11.42 -25.70 -14.05
N ASP A 23 12.19 -24.65 -13.76
CA ASP A 23 12.70 -24.38 -12.41
C ASP A 23 11.85 -23.31 -11.74
N ALA A 24 11.59 -23.47 -10.44
CA ALA A 24 10.85 -22.50 -9.64
C ALA A 24 11.58 -22.19 -8.33
N SER A 25 11.38 -20.97 -7.83
CA SER A 25 11.93 -20.52 -6.56
C SER A 25 10.82 -20.03 -5.64
N HIS A 26 10.86 -20.47 -4.37
CA HIS A 26 10.02 -19.90 -3.32
C HIS A 26 10.33 -18.41 -3.14
N LEU A 27 11.61 -18.03 -3.12
CA LEU A 27 12.02 -16.63 -3.01
C LEU A 27 11.50 -15.80 -4.18
N GLY A 28 11.66 -16.29 -5.42
CA GLY A 28 11.14 -15.61 -6.61
C GLY A 28 9.62 -15.43 -6.57
N SER A 29 8.90 -16.46 -6.12
CA SER A 29 7.44 -16.40 -5.94
C SER A 29 7.03 -15.37 -4.88
N SER A 30 7.78 -15.30 -3.76
CA SER A 30 7.54 -14.31 -2.70
C SER A 30 7.83 -12.88 -3.16
N ILE A 31 8.90 -12.66 -3.92
CA ILE A 31 9.22 -11.34 -4.50
C ILE A 31 8.12 -10.90 -5.46
N TRP A 32 7.63 -11.80 -6.31
CA TRP A 32 6.55 -11.49 -7.24
C TRP A 32 5.26 -11.10 -6.51
N LEU A 33 4.87 -11.85 -5.47
CA LEU A 33 3.71 -11.53 -4.63
C LEU A 33 3.87 -10.17 -3.92
N GLN A 34 5.10 -9.82 -3.53
CA GLN A 34 5.45 -8.54 -2.92
C GLN A 34 5.90 -7.49 -3.94
N GLY A 35 5.61 -7.69 -5.24
CA GLY A 35 6.21 -6.93 -6.33
C GLY A 35 6.07 -5.41 -6.15
N LEU A 36 4.87 -4.94 -5.80
CA LEU A 36 4.64 -3.52 -5.52
C LEU A 36 5.51 -3.00 -4.37
N GLY A 37 5.57 -3.74 -3.25
CA GLY A 37 6.36 -3.34 -2.09
C GLY A 37 7.86 -3.31 -2.39
N VAL A 38 8.37 -4.32 -3.11
CA VAL A 38 9.78 -4.41 -3.51
C VAL A 38 10.12 -3.28 -4.49
N SER A 39 9.33 -3.11 -5.56
CA SER A 39 9.55 -2.07 -6.56
C SER A 39 9.49 -0.66 -5.97
N MET A 40 8.48 -0.36 -5.14
CA MET A 40 8.36 0.94 -4.50
C MET A 40 9.51 1.21 -3.52
N SER A 41 9.95 0.20 -2.76
CA SER A 41 11.12 0.33 -1.89
C SER A 41 12.37 0.67 -2.69
N MET A 42 12.60 -0.01 -3.82
CA MET A 42 13.74 0.28 -4.71
C MET A 42 13.68 1.72 -5.27
N LEU A 43 12.51 2.19 -5.70
CA LEU A 43 12.32 3.52 -6.29
C LEU A 43 12.42 4.66 -5.28
N THR A 44 12.14 4.39 -4.00
CA THR A 44 11.96 5.41 -2.96
C THR A 44 12.91 5.28 -1.77
N ALA A 45 13.83 4.30 -1.79
CA ALA A 45 14.78 4.02 -0.71
C ALA A 45 15.53 5.25 -0.18
N HIS A 46 15.89 6.18 -1.07
CA HIS A 46 16.66 7.39 -0.74
C HIS A 46 15.81 8.66 -0.72
N LYS A 47 14.49 8.53 -0.86
CA LYS A 47 13.55 9.67 -0.87
C LYS A 47 13.00 9.92 0.53
N PRO A 48 12.61 11.17 0.87
CA PRO A 48 11.90 11.44 2.11
C PRO A 48 10.54 10.73 2.15
N ALA A 49 9.97 10.60 3.34
CA ALA A 49 8.63 10.05 3.51
C ALA A 49 7.58 10.90 2.77
N SER A 50 6.66 10.22 2.08
CA SER A 50 5.56 10.81 1.32
C SER A 50 4.40 9.81 1.28
N GLU A 51 3.23 10.20 0.74
CA GLU A 51 2.09 9.30 0.56
C GLU A 51 2.44 8.06 -0.29
N THR A 52 3.42 8.20 -1.19
CA THR A 52 3.85 7.14 -2.10
C THR A 52 5.12 6.44 -1.62
N ASN A 53 5.86 7.00 -0.66
CA ASN A 53 7.05 6.37 -0.10
C ASN A 53 6.70 5.51 1.12
N LEU A 54 6.46 4.22 0.85
CA LEU A 54 6.12 3.22 1.87
C LEU A 54 7.36 2.61 2.55
N THR A 55 8.58 3.06 2.21
CA THR A 55 9.83 2.46 2.70
C THR A 55 10.02 2.67 4.20
N ALA A 56 9.59 3.83 4.72
CA ALA A 56 9.80 4.21 6.12
C ALA A 56 8.94 3.41 7.13
N LYS A 57 7.91 2.68 6.66
CA LYS A 57 6.95 1.88 7.46
C LYS A 57 6.71 2.43 8.89
N PRO A 58 6.20 3.66 9.03
CA PRO A 58 5.99 4.25 10.34
C PRO A 58 4.95 3.45 11.14
N SER A 59 5.00 3.54 12.47
CA SER A 59 3.93 3.01 13.30
C SER A 59 2.59 3.66 12.93
N ARG A 60 1.48 2.99 13.23
CA ARG A 60 0.12 3.53 13.06
C ARG A 60 0.00 4.96 13.60
N ASP A 61 0.59 5.22 14.77
CA ASP A 61 0.53 6.52 15.46
C ASP A 61 1.37 7.63 14.82
N LYS A 62 2.06 7.32 13.71
CA LYS A 62 2.87 8.25 12.92
C LYS A 62 2.63 8.04 11.42
N ALA A 63 1.47 7.52 11.03
CA ALA A 63 1.13 7.30 9.63
C ALA A 63 1.18 8.63 8.85
N TYR A 64 1.84 8.64 7.68
CA TYR A 64 1.94 9.86 6.87
C TYR A 64 0.56 10.33 6.39
N ASN A 65 -0.27 9.38 5.93
CA ASN A 65 -1.64 9.61 5.54
C ASN A 65 -2.59 9.00 6.59
N PRO A 66 -3.33 9.82 7.38
CA PRO A 66 -4.23 9.31 8.40
C PRO A 66 -5.41 8.52 7.81
N ILE A 67 -5.86 8.82 6.59
CA ILE A 67 -6.97 8.09 5.95
C ILE A 67 -6.51 6.89 5.11
N SER A 68 -5.25 6.48 5.27
CA SER A 68 -4.70 5.20 4.86
C SER A 68 -4.06 4.51 6.07
N ASN A 69 -4.86 4.28 7.11
CA ASN A 69 -4.40 3.81 8.42
C ASN A 69 -5.42 2.88 9.10
N TYR A 70 -5.06 2.33 10.25
CA TYR A 70 -5.93 1.48 11.07
C TYR A 70 -6.48 2.25 12.26
N TYR A 71 -7.77 2.11 12.55
CA TYR A 71 -8.41 2.73 13.71
C TYR A 71 -9.23 1.72 14.49
N ARG A 72 -9.17 1.81 15.82
CA ARG A 72 -9.98 0.98 16.72
C ARG A 72 -11.31 1.67 16.99
N CYS A 73 -12.40 0.96 16.76
CA CYS A 73 -13.75 1.40 17.08
C CYS A 73 -14.07 1.25 18.57
N LYS A 74 -15.14 1.91 19.01
CA LYS A 74 -15.63 1.85 20.40
C LYS A 74 -15.97 0.42 20.86
N ASP A 75 -16.45 -0.42 19.95
CA ASP A 75 -16.79 -1.83 20.19
C ASP A 75 -15.56 -2.76 20.19
N GLY A 76 -14.36 -2.20 20.04
CA GLY A 76 -13.10 -2.94 20.03
C GLY A 76 -12.72 -3.55 18.68
N ARG A 77 -13.57 -3.46 17.65
CA ARG A 77 -13.25 -3.88 16.28
C ARG A 77 -12.34 -2.86 15.60
N TRP A 78 -11.65 -3.30 14.55
CA TRP A 78 -10.69 -2.46 13.81
C TRP A 78 -11.19 -2.17 12.41
N LEU A 79 -10.99 -0.93 11.96
CA LEU A 79 -11.19 -0.50 10.58
C LEU A 79 -9.84 -0.23 9.93
N MET A 80 -9.68 -0.70 8.70
CA MET A 80 -8.59 -0.31 7.82
C MET A 80 -9.14 0.69 6.80
N LEU A 81 -8.57 1.89 6.77
CA LEU A 81 -8.81 2.87 5.72
C LEU A 81 -7.73 2.72 4.65
N ALA A 82 -8.10 2.85 3.38
CA ALA A 82 -7.21 2.65 2.23
C ALA A 82 -7.37 3.75 1.17
N ASN A 83 -7.56 5.00 1.60
CA ASN A 83 -7.70 6.14 0.69
C ASN A 83 -6.32 6.75 0.39
N LEU A 84 -5.76 6.41 -0.78
CA LEU A 84 -4.40 6.81 -1.16
C LEU A 84 -4.26 8.29 -1.54
N GLU A 85 -5.32 8.92 -2.07
CA GLU A 85 -5.33 10.35 -2.42
C GLU A 85 -5.91 11.18 -1.25
N ALA A 86 -5.09 11.48 -0.23
CA ALA A 86 -5.65 11.95 1.03
C ALA A 86 -6.40 13.29 0.91
N ASP A 87 -5.81 14.28 0.24
CA ASP A 87 -6.42 15.61 0.06
C ASP A 87 -7.77 15.55 -0.68
N ARG A 88 -7.91 14.63 -1.63
CA ARG A 88 -9.16 14.44 -2.38
C ARG A 88 -10.29 13.93 -1.48
N TYR A 89 -9.98 12.98 -0.59
CA TYR A 89 -11.01 12.30 0.22
C TYR A 89 -11.17 12.91 1.62
N TRP A 90 -10.23 13.74 2.07
CA TRP A 90 -10.24 14.34 3.41
C TRP A 90 -11.51 15.14 3.72
N PRO A 91 -12.05 16.01 2.84
CA PRO A 91 -13.26 16.76 3.15
C PRO A 91 -14.47 15.86 3.40
N THR A 92 -14.67 14.84 2.56
CA THR A 92 -15.77 13.87 2.69
C THR A 92 -15.59 13.01 3.95
N PHE A 93 -14.36 12.58 4.25
CA PHE A 93 -14.04 11.84 5.46
C PHE A 93 -14.33 12.66 6.72
N ALA A 94 -13.90 13.93 6.74
CA ALA A 94 -14.12 14.83 7.85
C ALA A 94 -15.62 15.07 8.09
N ALA A 95 -16.41 15.25 7.03
CA ALA A 95 -17.86 15.39 7.12
C ALA A 95 -18.56 14.13 7.65
N ALA A 96 -18.16 12.95 7.16
CA ALA A 96 -18.73 11.68 7.64
C ALA A 96 -18.50 11.44 9.14
N LEU A 97 -17.43 12.01 9.71
CA LEU A 97 -17.10 11.92 11.13
C LEU A 97 -17.57 13.13 11.96
N GLY A 98 -18.21 14.14 11.35
CA GLY A 98 -18.63 15.36 12.03
C GLY A 98 -17.47 16.23 12.54
N ILE A 99 -16.34 16.20 11.84
CA ILE A 99 -15.10 16.92 12.16
C ILE A 99 -14.72 17.90 11.04
N GLU A 100 -15.70 18.47 10.31
CA GLU A 100 -15.44 19.34 9.15
C GLU A 100 -14.55 20.55 9.48
N GLY A 101 -14.56 21.00 10.75
CA GLY A 101 -13.68 22.05 11.23
C GLY A 101 -12.19 21.75 11.00
N LEU A 102 -11.78 20.48 11.11
CA LEU A 102 -10.40 20.07 10.86
C LEU A 102 -10.02 20.18 9.38
N ALA A 103 -10.96 20.08 8.45
CA ALA A 103 -10.66 20.28 7.03
C ALA A 103 -10.30 21.75 6.70
N LYS A 104 -10.59 22.69 7.61
CA LYS A 104 -10.29 24.12 7.46
C LYS A 104 -9.17 24.61 8.38
N ASP A 105 -8.71 23.78 9.30
CA ASP A 105 -7.61 24.11 10.22
C ASP A 105 -6.27 24.01 9.48
N GLU A 106 -5.44 25.05 9.57
CA GLU A 106 -4.11 25.10 8.94
C GLU A 106 -3.22 23.91 9.32
N LYS A 107 -3.43 23.28 10.49
CA LYS A 107 -2.69 22.08 10.90
C LYS A 107 -3.06 20.84 10.12
N PHE A 108 -4.24 20.81 9.48
CA PHE A 108 -4.78 19.61 8.83
C PHE A 108 -5.33 19.87 7.41
N ILE A 109 -5.14 21.07 6.88
CA ILE A 109 -5.69 21.52 5.59
C ILE A 109 -5.19 20.70 4.40
N ASP A 110 -3.93 20.28 4.42
CA ASP A 110 -3.31 19.47 3.37
C ASP A 110 -2.55 18.26 3.95
N THR A 111 -2.18 17.33 3.08
CA THR A 111 -1.45 16.12 3.46
C THR A 111 -0.16 16.42 4.21
N ALA A 112 0.64 17.39 3.75
CA ALA A 112 1.92 17.70 4.37
C ALA A 112 1.75 18.22 5.80
N SER A 113 0.71 19.02 6.04
CA SER A 113 0.35 19.56 7.34
C SER A 113 -0.18 18.45 8.25
N ARG A 114 -1.06 17.58 7.75
CA ARG A 114 -1.51 16.39 8.49
C ARG A 114 -0.37 15.46 8.86
N ALA A 115 0.58 15.22 7.96
CA ALA A 115 1.74 14.38 8.22
C ALA A 115 2.64 14.91 9.35
N LYS A 116 2.70 16.24 9.55
CA LYS A 116 3.42 16.85 10.69
C LYS A 116 2.63 16.73 12.01
N ASN A 117 1.31 16.60 11.92
CA ASN A 117 0.37 16.57 13.05
C ASN A 117 -0.32 15.20 13.19
N ASN A 118 0.36 14.11 12.84
CA ASN A 118 -0.24 12.79 12.62
C ASN A 118 -0.30 11.87 13.84
N ARG A 119 -0.20 12.42 15.05
CA ARG A 119 -0.27 11.61 16.28
C ARG A 119 -1.71 11.14 16.50
N SER A 120 -1.98 9.86 16.26
CA SER A 120 -3.28 9.22 16.54
C SER A 120 -3.44 8.75 17.97
#